data_AF-A0A7C5YGE0-F1
#
_entry.id   AF-A0A7C5YGE0-F1
#
_cell.length_a   1.000
_cell.length_b   1.000
_cell.length_c   1.000
_cell.angle_alpha   90.00
_cell.angle_beta   90.00
_cell.angle_gamma   90.00
#
_symmetry.space_group_name_H-M   'P 1'
#
loop_
_entity.id
_entity.type
_entity.pdbx_description
1 polymer ?
#
loop_
_entity_poly.entity_id
_entity_poly.type
_entity_poly.pdbx_seq_one_letter_code
_entity_poly.pdbx_strand_id
1 'polypeptide(L)'
;MSKWRVPVCWWTALLLGAVISLSIYAQQDQEKNPKSTSVQEAIRLYEQARFLEAREAAQNALKSELPLKEQIALRELLAFVAVATDEHHLAQSYFVEILKHNPDYKPVKESPKIQRVFEAARLRLRLEQARDAYRKGDLENLGSFAKAALQAELTPAEQVEALWYVAYYQVALGDEQGATRTFKEILKLKPDFKVSPDASPKLHRVVQTVTTPVLSGKKGGGGGAGAAIGALAVLGGLAAALGKGGGGGGGGTPLPPPTGTVAGYVYQGSLFIVPSPSDAPFPSQPVANAIVGTGGLVYYTDTTGYFALTVAVGTHTLWVTAGGETLRQTIVVREGYQVLGPINVPPSGTLNINSSPSGARIFIDGIDTGKVTPTTLKVITGSHQVTLTKSGYRDEIFNILVSSGSTQTVNKTLQPTTTNRPPNKPANQQPANGAVINTLTPTLRASSFSDSDGDSHKASQWRIREQDSTSYVWDSGEDRTNKTSIAVPSGRLQWGKTYLWQVRYQDEHGSWSEWSDETSFHTNPLTLQWSFATGSSIMSSPIYGDIDGDGRLEVVVGSDDNKVYAINGENGSKLWEFETGNWVDSSPALGD
;
A
#
# COMPACT_ATOMS: atom_id res chain seq x y z
N MET A 1 -3.67 -47.16 -35.58
CA MET A 1 -2.96 -45.92 -35.18
C MET A 1 -3.97 -44.79 -35.21
N SER A 2 -4.24 -44.24 -34.04
CA SER A 2 -5.38 -43.38 -33.70
C SER A 2 -5.23 -41.95 -34.23
N LYS A 3 -6.27 -41.50 -34.94
CA LYS A 3 -6.50 -40.09 -35.26
C LYS A 3 -6.92 -39.35 -34.00
N TRP A 4 -6.10 -38.42 -33.52
CA TRP A 4 -6.53 -37.43 -32.54
C TRP A 4 -7.23 -36.27 -33.26
N ARG A 5 -8.57 -36.34 -33.29
CA ARG A 5 -9.42 -35.15 -33.40
C ARG A 5 -9.71 -34.69 -31.97
N VAL A 6 -9.16 -33.55 -31.57
CA VAL A 6 -9.55 -32.88 -30.32
C VAL A 6 -10.83 -32.09 -30.62
N PRO A 7 -11.93 -32.26 -29.85
CA PRO A 7 -13.20 -31.64 -30.16
C PRO A 7 -13.21 -30.16 -29.75
N VAL A 8 -13.55 -29.32 -30.72
CA VAL A 8 -14.03 -27.94 -30.56
C VAL A 8 -15.35 -27.99 -29.79
N CYS A 9 -15.32 -28.01 -28.45
CA CYS A 9 -16.53 -27.91 -27.61
C CYS A 9 -16.19 -27.67 -26.13
N TRP A 10 -15.38 -26.65 -25.82
CA TRP A 10 -15.22 -26.14 -24.43
C TRP A 10 -15.26 -24.60 -24.33
N TRP A 11 -15.23 -23.86 -25.44
CA TRP A 11 -15.24 -22.39 -25.43
C TRP A 11 -16.64 -21.77 -25.54
N THR A 12 -17.64 -22.47 -26.08
CA THR A 12 -18.98 -21.91 -26.33
C THR A 12 -19.88 -21.83 -25.10
N ALA A 13 -19.57 -22.54 -24.01
CA ALA A 13 -20.38 -22.53 -22.79
C ALA A 13 -20.09 -21.36 -21.84
N LEU A 14 -18.95 -20.67 -22.00
CA LEU A 14 -18.59 -19.48 -21.21
C LEU A 14 -19.25 -18.19 -21.73
N LEU A 15 -19.81 -18.21 -22.95
CA LEU A 15 -20.26 -17.01 -23.68
C LEU A 15 -21.75 -16.68 -23.56
N LEU A 16 -22.61 -17.64 -23.19
CA LEU A 16 -24.07 -17.44 -23.20
C LEU A 16 -24.69 -17.11 -21.82
N GLY A 17 -23.93 -17.21 -20.73
CA GLY A 17 -24.41 -16.96 -19.36
C GLY A 17 -24.37 -15.49 -18.95
N ALA A 18 -23.22 -14.83 -19.19
CA ALA A 18 -22.92 -13.46 -18.75
C ALA A 18 -23.91 -12.40 -19.27
N VAL A 19 -24.66 -12.78 -20.30
CA VAL A 19 -25.53 -11.90 -21.09
C VAL A 19 -26.88 -11.68 -20.40
N ILE A 20 -27.38 -12.57 -19.54
CA ILE A 20 -28.75 -12.41 -19.01
C ILE A 20 -28.85 -11.26 -17.99
N SER A 21 -27.85 -11.04 -17.12
CA SER A 21 -27.89 -9.93 -16.16
C SER A 21 -27.55 -8.57 -16.77
N LEU A 22 -26.62 -8.52 -17.73
CA LEU A 22 -26.22 -7.27 -18.41
C LEU A 22 -27.18 -6.86 -19.54
N SER A 23 -27.83 -7.82 -20.23
CA SER A 23 -28.78 -7.51 -21.32
C SER A 23 -30.14 -7.05 -20.82
N ILE A 24 -30.62 -7.58 -19.68
CA ILE A 24 -31.82 -7.06 -19.01
C ILE A 24 -31.59 -5.59 -18.59
N TYR A 25 -30.36 -5.22 -18.27
CA TYR A 25 -29.96 -3.86 -17.92
C TYR A 25 -29.96 -2.88 -19.10
N ALA A 26 -29.39 -3.30 -20.23
CA ALA A 26 -29.25 -2.45 -21.43
C ALA A 26 -30.59 -2.21 -22.16
N GLN A 27 -31.60 -3.06 -21.97
CA GLN A 27 -32.91 -2.90 -22.59
C GLN A 27 -33.82 -1.90 -21.86
N GLN A 28 -33.58 -1.61 -20.58
CA GLN A 28 -34.51 -0.80 -19.76
C GLN A 28 -34.33 0.72 -19.93
N ASP A 29 -33.20 1.19 -20.48
CA ASP A 29 -32.83 2.61 -20.60
C ASP A 29 -32.74 3.11 -22.06
N GLN A 30 -33.32 2.36 -23.00
CA GLN A 30 -33.24 2.56 -24.46
C GLN A 30 -33.66 3.96 -24.96
N GLU A 31 -34.37 4.77 -24.17
CA GLU A 31 -35.03 5.97 -24.71
C GLU A 31 -34.37 7.33 -24.43
N LYS A 32 -33.35 7.49 -23.56
CA LYS A 32 -32.97 8.88 -23.15
C LYS A 32 -31.51 9.27 -22.90
N ASN A 33 -30.47 8.42 -23.01
CA ASN A 33 -29.12 8.85 -22.58
C ASN A 33 -27.94 8.41 -23.47
N PRO A 34 -27.18 9.35 -24.10
CA PRO A 34 -25.99 9.04 -24.89
C PRO A 34 -24.79 8.49 -24.07
N LYS A 35 -24.83 8.56 -22.73
CA LYS A 35 -23.82 7.92 -21.84
C LYS A 35 -23.98 6.39 -21.75
N SER A 36 -25.14 5.85 -22.12
CA SER A 36 -25.38 4.40 -22.21
C SER A 36 -24.59 3.72 -23.34
N THR A 37 -24.10 4.49 -24.33
CA THR A 37 -23.43 3.95 -25.52
C THR A 37 -22.05 3.37 -25.20
N SER A 38 -21.29 3.96 -24.27
CA SER A 38 -19.96 3.45 -23.89
C SER A 38 -20.02 2.16 -23.06
N VAL A 39 -21.07 2.02 -22.23
CA VAL A 39 -21.33 0.78 -21.48
C VAL A 39 -21.71 -0.35 -22.43
N GLN A 40 -22.62 -0.07 -23.38
CA GLN A 40 -23.02 -1.03 -24.40
C GLN A 40 -21.86 -1.45 -25.32
N GLU A 41 -20.97 -0.52 -25.66
CA GLU A 41 -19.78 -0.83 -26.47
C GLU A 41 -18.82 -1.79 -25.74
N ALA A 42 -18.57 -1.56 -24.44
CA ALA A 42 -17.75 -2.48 -23.65
C ALA A 42 -18.35 -3.89 -23.57
N ILE A 43 -19.67 -3.98 -23.41
CA ILE A 43 -20.40 -5.26 -23.40
C ILE A 43 -20.30 -5.95 -24.76
N ARG A 44 -20.55 -5.22 -25.85
CA ARG A 44 -20.47 -5.72 -27.21
C ARG A 44 -19.07 -6.27 -27.54
N LEU A 45 -18.02 -5.56 -27.12
CA LEU A 45 -16.63 -6.00 -27.31
C LEU A 45 -16.32 -7.25 -26.49
N TYR A 46 -16.85 -7.36 -25.27
CA TYR A 46 -16.72 -8.54 -24.44
C TYR A 46 -17.40 -9.77 -25.06
N GLU A 47 -18.62 -9.62 -25.57
CA GLU A 47 -19.36 -10.67 -26.29
C GLU A 47 -18.63 -11.16 -27.55
N GLN A 48 -17.87 -10.27 -28.19
CA GLN A 48 -17.00 -10.58 -29.33
C GLN A 48 -15.65 -11.22 -28.94
N ALA A 49 -15.44 -11.53 -27.65
CA ALA A 49 -14.18 -12.01 -27.08
C ALA A 49 -12.99 -11.05 -27.32
N ARG A 50 -13.25 -9.76 -27.55
CA ARG A 50 -12.22 -8.71 -27.72
C ARG A 50 -11.86 -8.12 -26.36
N PHE A 51 -11.33 -8.97 -25.48
CA PHE A 51 -11.14 -8.67 -24.05
C PHE A 51 -10.31 -7.41 -23.76
N LEU A 52 -9.25 -7.16 -24.53
CA LEU A 52 -8.40 -5.98 -24.35
C LEU A 52 -9.15 -4.67 -24.66
N GLU A 53 -9.93 -4.68 -25.73
CA GLU A 53 -10.73 -3.53 -26.15
C GLU A 53 -11.94 -3.32 -25.25
N ALA A 54 -12.59 -4.41 -24.81
CA ALA A 54 -13.64 -4.37 -23.81
C ALA A 54 -13.15 -3.76 -22.48
N ARG A 55 -11.92 -4.12 -22.06
CA ARG A 55 -11.26 -3.55 -20.88
C ARG A 55 -11.05 -2.05 -21.03
N GLU A 56 -10.50 -1.62 -22.16
CA GLU A 56 -10.23 -0.21 -22.44
C GLU A 56 -11.54 0.60 -22.51
N ALA A 57 -12.55 0.10 -23.21
CA ALA A 57 -13.87 0.72 -23.30
C ALA A 57 -14.52 0.87 -21.91
N ALA A 58 -14.49 -0.18 -21.08
CA ALA A 58 -15.05 -0.13 -19.72
C ALA A 58 -14.28 0.83 -18.80
N GLN A 59 -12.95 0.84 -18.86
CA GLN A 59 -12.13 1.78 -18.08
C GLN A 59 -12.35 3.23 -18.51
N ASN A 60 -12.50 3.48 -19.81
CA ASN A 60 -12.81 4.81 -20.33
C ASN A 60 -14.21 5.27 -19.94
N ALA A 61 -15.21 4.37 -19.97
CA ALA A 61 -16.56 4.66 -19.50
C ALA A 61 -16.58 5.04 -18.01
N LEU A 62 -15.82 4.33 -17.16
CA LEU A 62 -15.69 4.63 -15.72
C LEU A 62 -15.07 6.00 -15.39
N LYS A 63 -14.41 6.67 -16.34
CA LYS A 63 -13.89 8.05 -16.16
C LYS A 63 -14.99 9.11 -16.21
N SER A 64 -16.16 8.76 -16.70
CA SER A 64 -17.31 9.66 -16.78
C SER A 64 -18.17 9.57 -15.51
N GLU A 65 -18.93 10.62 -15.19
CA GLU A 65 -19.96 10.55 -14.17
C GLU A 65 -21.10 9.62 -14.64
N LEU A 66 -21.06 8.38 -14.16
CA LEU A 66 -22.06 7.34 -14.36
C LEU A 66 -22.82 7.06 -13.06
N PRO A 67 -24.11 6.70 -13.13
CA PRO A 67 -24.85 6.17 -11.98
C PRO A 67 -24.11 4.99 -11.33
N LEU A 68 -24.16 4.89 -9.99
CA LEU A 68 -23.49 3.81 -9.23
C LEU A 68 -23.82 2.42 -9.78
N LYS A 69 -25.07 2.25 -10.22
CA LYS A 69 -25.63 1.06 -10.83
C LYS A 69 -24.85 0.62 -12.09
N GLU A 70 -24.51 1.56 -12.96
CA GLU A 70 -23.71 1.31 -14.18
C GLU A 70 -22.23 1.11 -13.86
N GLN A 71 -21.69 1.81 -12.87
CA GLN A 71 -20.31 1.60 -12.44
C GLN A 71 -20.08 0.19 -11.89
N ILE A 72 -21.06 -0.37 -11.16
CA ILE A 72 -21.00 -1.76 -10.66
C ILE A 72 -20.96 -2.74 -11.84
N ALA A 73 -21.81 -2.55 -12.85
CA ALA A 73 -21.85 -3.39 -14.04
C ALA A 73 -20.53 -3.35 -14.84
N LEU A 74 -19.92 -2.16 -15.01
CA LEU A 74 -18.61 -2.03 -15.66
C LEU A 74 -17.49 -2.71 -14.87
N ARG A 75 -17.51 -2.59 -13.54
CA ARG A 75 -16.52 -3.27 -12.66
C ARG A 75 -16.70 -4.79 -12.71
N GLU A 76 -17.93 -5.29 -12.82
CA GLU A 76 -18.21 -6.71 -13.00
C GLU A 76 -17.64 -7.24 -14.32
N LEU A 77 -17.87 -6.51 -15.43
CA LEU A 77 -17.27 -6.83 -16.73
C LEU A 77 -15.74 -6.84 -16.65
N LEU A 78 -15.13 -5.84 -16.01
CA LEU A 78 -13.68 -5.78 -15.82
C LEU A 78 -13.15 -6.95 -14.98
N ALA A 79 -13.90 -7.38 -13.96
CA ALA A 79 -13.55 -8.55 -13.17
C ALA A 79 -13.58 -9.83 -14.03
N PHE A 80 -14.58 -9.99 -14.88
CA PHE A 80 -14.68 -11.15 -15.79
C PHE A 80 -13.60 -11.15 -16.86
N VAL A 81 -13.31 -9.99 -17.46
CA VAL A 81 -12.18 -9.84 -18.38
C VAL A 81 -10.88 -10.24 -17.70
N ALA A 82 -10.62 -9.76 -16.49
CA ALA A 82 -9.42 -10.10 -15.74
C ALA A 82 -9.34 -11.61 -15.39
N VAL A 83 -10.45 -12.29 -15.12
CA VAL A 83 -10.46 -13.76 -14.96
C VAL A 83 -10.15 -14.49 -16.28
N ALA A 84 -10.67 -13.98 -17.40
CA ALA A 84 -10.44 -14.53 -18.73
C ALA A 84 -8.98 -14.37 -19.19
N THR A 85 -8.32 -13.28 -18.79
CA THR A 85 -6.90 -12.98 -19.08
C THR A 85 -5.92 -13.51 -18.02
N ASP A 86 -6.40 -14.30 -17.05
CA ASP A 86 -5.60 -14.87 -15.94
C ASP A 86 -5.00 -13.83 -14.96
N GLU A 87 -5.53 -12.61 -14.96
CA GLU A 87 -5.17 -11.51 -14.06
C GLU A 87 -5.96 -11.58 -12.74
N HIS A 88 -5.85 -12.69 -11.99
CA HIS A 88 -6.70 -12.97 -10.81
C HIS A 88 -6.64 -11.89 -9.72
N HIS A 89 -5.48 -11.29 -9.47
CA HIS A 89 -5.33 -10.24 -8.47
C HIS A 89 -6.13 -8.97 -8.85
N LEU A 90 -6.18 -8.66 -10.14
CA LEU A 90 -6.95 -7.53 -10.67
C LEU A 90 -8.45 -7.82 -10.64
N ALA A 91 -8.84 -9.06 -10.96
CA ALA A 91 -10.22 -9.50 -10.81
C ALA A 91 -10.69 -9.39 -9.34
N GLN A 92 -9.85 -9.78 -8.38
CA GLN A 92 -10.17 -9.63 -6.95
C GLN A 92 -10.38 -8.17 -6.55
N SER A 93 -9.55 -7.24 -7.02
CA SER A 93 -9.71 -5.82 -6.68
C SER A 93 -11.04 -5.26 -7.19
N TYR A 94 -11.48 -5.64 -8.39
CA TYR A 94 -12.77 -5.22 -8.90
C TYR A 94 -13.95 -5.82 -8.10
N PHE A 95 -13.88 -7.11 -7.74
CA PHE A 95 -14.89 -7.73 -6.89
C PHE A 95 -14.97 -7.13 -5.48
N VAL A 96 -13.83 -6.74 -4.88
CA VAL A 96 -13.82 -6.04 -3.60
C VAL A 96 -14.56 -4.70 -3.70
N GLU A 97 -14.30 -3.91 -4.74
CA GLU A 97 -15.00 -2.63 -4.96
C GLU A 97 -16.50 -2.82 -5.21
N ILE A 98 -16.90 -3.88 -5.91
CA ILE A 98 -18.32 -4.24 -6.07
C ILE A 98 -18.96 -4.54 -4.70
N LEU A 99 -18.31 -5.37 -3.87
CA LEU A 99 -18.82 -5.78 -2.57
C LEU A 99 -18.94 -4.61 -1.57
N LYS A 100 -18.10 -3.57 -1.70
CA LYS A 100 -18.21 -2.35 -0.89
C LYS A 100 -19.52 -1.60 -1.15
N HIS A 101 -19.98 -1.58 -2.40
CA HIS A 101 -21.20 -0.89 -2.79
C HIS A 101 -22.44 -1.79 -2.81
N ASN A 102 -22.24 -3.09 -2.98
CA ASN A 102 -23.30 -4.10 -3.00
C ASN A 102 -22.86 -5.37 -2.25
N PRO A 103 -23.01 -5.40 -0.90
CA PRO A 103 -22.55 -6.52 -0.08
C PRO A 103 -23.23 -7.86 -0.39
N ASP A 104 -24.45 -7.83 -0.95
CA ASP A 104 -25.23 -9.01 -1.32
C ASP A 104 -24.95 -9.50 -2.74
N TYR A 105 -24.05 -8.82 -3.47
CA TYR A 105 -23.65 -9.22 -4.81
C TYR A 105 -23.14 -10.66 -4.83
N LYS A 106 -23.61 -11.43 -5.80
CA LYS A 106 -23.12 -12.78 -6.11
C LYS A 106 -22.97 -12.87 -7.62
N PRO A 107 -21.80 -13.24 -8.14
CA PRO A 107 -21.65 -13.49 -9.55
C PRO A 107 -22.56 -14.66 -9.95
N VAL A 108 -23.14 -14.57 -11.14
CA VAL A 108 -23.98 -15.63 -11.70
C VAL A 108 -23.16 -16.93 -11.77
N LYS A 109 -23.81 -18.09 -11.53
CA LYS A 109 -23.16 -19.42 -11.51
C LYS A 109 -22.68 -19.85 -12.91
N GLU A 110 -21.63 -19.23 -13.40
CA GLU A 110 -21.16 -19.40 -14.78
C GLU A 110 -19.85 -20.18 -14.88
N SER A 111 -18.93 -20.01 -13.91
CA SER A 111 -17.63 -20.69 -13.93
C SER A 111 -17.06 -20.94 -12.53
N PRO A 112 -16.57 -22.17 -12.23
CA PRO A 112 -15.82 -22.45 -11.01
C PRO A 112 -14.60 -21.53 -10.82
N LYS A 113 -14.01 -21.03 -11.92
CA LYS A 113 -12.86 -20.11 -11.89
C LYS A 113 -13.27 -18.75 -11.32
N ILE A 114 -14.37 -18.17 -11.83
CA ILE A 114 -14.93 -16.90 -11.33
C ILE A 114 -15.33 -17.04 -9.86
N GLN A 115 -15.97 -18.15 -9.50
CA GLN A 115 -16.43 -18.37 -8.13
C GLN A 115 -15.26 -18.46 -7.13
N ARG A 116 -14.15 -19.11 -7.50
CA ARG A 116 -12.93 -19.14 -6.67
C ARG A 116 -12.33 -17.75 -6.48
N VAL A 117 -12.19 -16.98 -7.57
CA VAL A 117 -11.63 -15.63 -7.53
C VAL A 117 -12.53 -14.68 -6.72
N PHE A 118 -13.84 -14.81 -6.86
CA PHE A 118 -14.81 -14.04 -6.09
C PHE A 118 -14.79 -14.37 -4.59
N GLU A 119 -14.74 -15.64 -4.21
CA GLU A 119 -14.61 -16.01 -2.80
C GLU A 119 -13.28 -15.52 -2.21
N ALA A 120 -12.17 -15.57 -2.97
CA ALA A 120 -10.91 -14.98 -2.54
C ALA A 120 -11.01 -13.46 -2.33
N ALA A 121 -11.71 -12.74 -3.22
CA ALA A 121 -11.98 -11.31 -3.08
C ALA A 121 -12.82 -10.99 -1.83
N ARG A 122 -13.86 -11.79 -1.58
CA ARG A 122 -14.72 -11.67 -0.39
C ARG A 122 -13.93 -11.87 0.90
N LEU A 123 -13.01 -12.83 0.92
CA LEU A 123 -12.11 -13.06 2.05
C LEU A 123 -11.09 -11.92 2.19
N ARG A 124 -10.58 -11.34 1.10
CA ARG A 124 -9.70 -10.16 1.14
C ARG A 124 -10.39 -8.92 1.69
N LEU A 125 -11.67 -8.70 1.39
CA LEU A 125 -12.48 -7.63 2.01
C LEU A 125 -12.53 -7.77 3.54
N ARG A 126 -12.44 -9.00 4.08
CA ARG A 126 -12.38 -9.20 5.54
C ARG A 126 -11.12 -8.58 6.16
N LEU A 127 -10.00 -8.50 5.43
CA LEU A 127 -8.80 -7.82 5.94
C LEU A 127 -9.04 -6.32 6.11
N GLU A 128 -9.75 -5.69 5.17
CA GLU A 128 -10.15 -4.27 5.28
C GLU A 128 -11.12 -4.06 6.45
N GLN A 129 -12.09 -4.96 6.62
CA GLN A 129 -12.99 -4.93 7.79
C GLN A 129 -12.23 -5.13 9.11
N ALA A 130 -11.18 -5.97 9.14
CA ALA A 130 -10.32 -6.14 10.31
C ALA A 130 -9.53 -4.87 10.65
N ARG A 131 -9.01 -4.15 9.65
CA ARG A 131 -8.36 -2.83 9.85
C ARG A 131 -9.30 -1.85 10.53
N ASP A 132 -10.54 -1.77 10.05
CA ASP A 132 -11.53 -0.86 10.61
C ASP A 132 -11.99 -1.27 12.01
N ALA A 133 -12.15 -2.56 12.26
CA ALA A 133 -12.44 -3.09 13.60
C ALA A 133 -11.31 -2.76 14.58
N TYR A 134 -10.05 -2.93 14.18
CA TYR A 134 -8.88 -2.57 14.99
C TYR A 134 -8.85 -1.08 15.34
N ARG A 135 -9.07 -0.19 14.37
CA ARG A 135 -9.14 1.27 14.58
C ARG A 135 -10.24 1.68 15.55
N LYS A 136 -11.38 0.98 15.50
CA LYS A 136 -12.55 1.25 16.35
C LYS A 136 -12.46 0.58 17.73
N GLY A 137 -11.44 -0.25 17.98
CA GLY A 137 -11.33 -1.05 19.19
C GLY A 137 -12.38 -2.17 19.30
N ASP A 138 -13.00 -2.56 18.18
CA ASP A 138 -14.01 -3.61 18.10
C ASP A 138 -13.35 -4.99 18.12
N LEU A 139 -13.01 -5.45 19.33
CA LEU A 139 -12.36 -6.75 19.54
C LEU A 139 -13.27 -7.93 19.13
N GLU A 140 -14.60 -7.78 19.22
CA GLU A 140 -15.56 -8.84 18.90
C GLU A 140 -15.48 -9.22 17.42
N ASN A 141 -15.43 -8.22 16.53
CA ASN A 141 -15.36 -8.46 15.09
C ASN A 141 -13.93 -8.59 14.54
N LEU A 142 -12.94 -8.01 15.21
CA LEU A 142 -11.54 -8.04 14.76
C LEU A 142 -11.03 -9.48 14.54
N GLY A 143 -11.23 -10.35 15.53
CA GLY A 143 -10.73 -11.72 15.48
C GLY A 143 -11.42 -12.57 14.40
N SER A 144 -12.72 -12.34 14.15
CA SER A 144 -13.48 -13.10 13.16
C SER A 144 -13.09 -12.68 11.74
N PHE A 145 -12.98 -11.38 11.47
CA PHE A 145 -12.56 -10.86 10.17
C PHE A 145 -11.12 -11.23 9.82
N ALA A 146 -10.18 -11.07 10.76
CA ALA A 146 -8.78 -11.38 10.51
C ALA A 146 -8.55 -12.88 10.23
N LYS A 147 -9.24 -13.78 10.96
CA LYS A 147 -9.16 -15.23 10.70
C LYS A 147 -9.79 -15.62 9.36
N ALA A 148 -10.90 -14.98 8.99
CA ALA A 148 -11.51 -15.21 7.68
C ALA A 148 -10.59 -14.72 6.55
N ALA A 149 -9.93 -13.58 6.70
CA ALA A 149 -9.01 -13.04 5.70
C ALA A 149 -7.84 -13.99 5.37
N LEU A 150 -7.33 -14.73 6.36
CA LEU A 150 -6.24 -15.70 6.17
C LEU A 150 -6.61 -16.90 5.29
N GLN A 151 -7.88 -17.07 4.93
CA GLN A 151 -8.33 -18.08 3.98
C GLN A 151 -8.15 -17.62 2.52
N ALA A 152 -7.84 -16.34 2.28
CA ALA A 152 -7.59 -15.78 0.95
C ALA A 152 -6.12 -15.98 0.50
N GLU A 153 -5.89 -15.87 -0.81
CA GLU A 153 -4.55 -15.69 -1.37
C GLU A 153 -4.08 -14.25 -1.13
N LEU A 154 -3.40 -14.01 0.00
CA LEU A 154 -2.86 -12.70 0.39
C LEU A 154 -1.39 -12.54 -0.03
N THR A 155 -0.98 -11.28 -0.27
CA THR A 155 0.45 -10.97 -0.36
C THR A 155 1.16 -11.21 0.99
N PRO A 156 2.49 -11.42 1.03
CA PRO A 156 3.20 -11.61 2.30
C PRO A 156 2.98 -10.47 3.32
N ALA A 157 2.86 -9.23 2.84
CA ALA A 157 2.60 -8.07 3.69
C ALA A 157 1.17 -8.10 4.27
N GLU A 158 0.16 -8.39 3.45
CA GLU A 158 -1.23 -8.54 3.90
C GLU A 158 -1.41 -9.72 4.85
N GLN A 159 -0.67 -10.82 4.63
CA GLN A 159 -0.68 -11.98 5.52
C GLN A 159 -0.07 -11.65 6.88
N VAL A 160 1.06 -10.94 6.92
CA VAL A 160 1.66 -10.43 8.17
C VAL A 160 0.67 -9.53 8.92
N GLU A 161 -0.05 -8.68 8.20
CA GLU A 161 -1.05 -7.79 8.80
C GLU A 161 -2.27 -8.56 9.36
N ALA A 162 -2.81 -9.52 8.61
CA ALA A 162 -3.90 -10.37 9.08
C ALA A 162 -3.48 -11.17 10.33
N LEU A 163 -2.29 -11.77 10.31
CA LEU A 163 -1.72 -12.48 11.46
C LEU A 163 -1.50 -11.55 12.65
N TRP A 164 -1.08 -10.31 12.42
CA TRP A 164 -0.95 -9.31 13.47
C TRP A 164 -2.29 -9.04 14.18
N TYR A 165 -3.38 -8.86 13.42
CA TYR A 165 -4.70 -8.67 14.02
C TYR A 165 -5.17 -9.90 14.81
N VAL A 166 -4.89 -11.11 14.33
CA VAL A 166 -5.17 -12.35 15.06
C VAL A 166 -4.37 -12.41 16.37
N ALA A 167 -3.07 -12.12 16.33
CA ALA A 167 -2.21 -12.13 17.51
C ALA A 167 -2.62 -11.07 18.53
N TYR A 168 -2.96 -9.86 18.07
CA TYR A 168 -3.46 -8.79 18.91
C TYR A 168 -4.77 -9.18 19.61
N TYR A 169 -5.72 -9.74 18.86
CA TYR A 169 -6.98 -10.26 19.39
C TYR A 169 -6.75 -11.38 20.43
N GLN A 170 -5.84 -12.32 20.17
CA GLN A 170 -5.51 -13.40 21.12
C GLN A 170 -4.91 -12.85 22.42
N VAL A 171 -4.00 -11.88 22.35
CA VAL A 171 -3.45 -11.23 23.55
C VAL A 171 -4.54 -10.50 24.34
N ALA A 172 -5.48 -9.84 23.65
CA ALA A 172 -6.60 -9.17 24.30
C ALA A 172 -7.52 -10.16 25.06
N LEU A 173 -7.70 -11.38 24.55
CA LEU A 173 -8.43 -12.46 25.21
C LEU A 173 -7.63 -13.19 26.30
N GLY A 174 -6.34 -12.93 26.43
CA GLY A 174 -5.44 -13.65 27.35
C GLY A 174 -4.93 -15.00 26.81
N ASP A 175 -5.13 -15.29 25.53
CA ASP A 175 -4.56 -16.47 24.85
C ASP A 175 -3.09 -16.21 24.43
N GLU A 176 -2.21 -16.13 25.42
CA GLU A 176 -0.78 -15.87 25.20
C GLU A 176 -0.09 -16.99 24.41
N GLN A 177 -0.53 -18.24 24.54
CA GLN A 177 0.02 -19.37 23.81
C GLN A 177 -0.38 -19.34 22.32
N GLY A 178 -1.64 -19.01 22.01
CA GLY A 178 -2.10 -18.79 20.65
C GLY A 178 -1.36 -17.63 19.99
N ALA A 179 -1.27 -16.50 20.68
CA ALA A 179 -0.54 -15.32 20.19
C ALA A 179 0.93 -15.63 19.91
N THR A 180 1.60 -16.39 20.79
CA THR A 180 2.98 -16.85 20.59
C THR A 180 3.14 -17.65 19.30
N ARG A 181 2.19 -18.55 18.98
CA ARG A 181 2.23 -19.33 17.73
C ARG A 181 2.07 -18.44 16.51
N THR A 182 1.11 -17.52 16.55
CA THR A 182 0.84 -16.59 15.46
C THR A 182 2.02 -15.63 15.23
N PHE A 183 2.69 -15.15 16.29
CA PHE A 183 3.91 -14.35 16.14
C PHE A 183 5.08 -15.12 15.52
N LYS A 184 5.21 -16.43 15.77
CA LYS A 184 6.22 -17.24 15.07
C LYS A 184 5.96 -17.30 13.57
N GLU A 185 4.70 -17.31 13.15
CA GLU A 185 4.34 -17.25 11.73
C GLU A 185 4.65 -15.89 11.12
N ILE A 186 4.38 -14.80 11.85
CA ILE A 186 4.78 -13.44 11.45
C ILE A 186 6.29 -13.36 11.24
N LEU A 187 7.10 -13.87 12.17
CA LEU A 187 8.57 -13.81 12.08
C LEU A 187 9.14 -14.70 10.96
N LYS A 188 8.43 -15.75 10.52
CA LYS A 188 8.81 -16.52 9.31
C LYS A 188 8.66 -15.68 8.04
N LEU A 189 7.61 -14.85 7.97
CA LEU A 189 7.32 -14.01 6.81
C LEU A 189 8.08 -12.68 6.84
N LYS A 190 8.32 -12.13 8.04
CA LYS A 190 8.99 -10.86 8.27
C LYS A 190 9.91 -10.96 9.51
N PRO A 191 11.17 -11.41 9.35
CA PRO A 191 12.09 -11.62 10.46
C PRO A 191 12.46 -10.37 11.26
N ASP A 192 12.35 -9.19 10.65
CA ASP A 192 12.64 -7.87 11.24
C ASP A 192 11.40 -7.22 11.90
N PHE A 193 10.30 -7.96 12.04
CA PHE A 193 9.07 -7.45 12.62
C PHE A 193 9.29 -6.95 14.06
N LYS A 194 8.92 -5.69 14.31
CA LYS A 194 8.99 -5.04 15.63
C LYS A 194 7.62 -4.53 16.04
N VAL A 195 7.30 -4.72 17.31
CA VAL A 195 6.10 -4.15 17.93
C VAL A 195 6.39 -2.72 18.39
N SER A 196 5.38 -1.85 18.33
CA SER A 196 5.48 -0.46 18.79
C SER A 196 5.93 -0.41 20.26
N PRO A 197 6.83 0.53 20.64
CA PRO A 197 7.24 0.74 22.03
C PRO A 197 6.07 0.97 22.99
N ASP A 198 4.96 1.52 22.49
CA ASP A 198 3.77 1.85 23.28
C ASP A 198 2.80 0.67 23.44
N ALA A 199 3.13 -0.50 22.89
CA ALA A 199 2.28 -1.67 23.01
C ALA A 199 2.18 -2.18 24.46
N SER A 200 1.08 -2.85 24.76
CA SER A 200 0.85 -3.37 26.11
C SER A 200 2.01 -4.25 26.62
N PRO A 201 2.30 -4.25 27.93
CA PRO A 201 3.33 -5.12 28.51
C PRO A 201 3.11 -6.61 28.22
N LYS A 202 1.85 -7.04 28.05
CA LYS A 202 1.49 -8.40 27.65
C LYS A 202 1.96 -8.71 26.23
N LEU A 203 1.75 -7.78 25.30
CA LEU A 203 2.18 -7.93 23.91
C LEU A 203 3.71 -7.97 23.80
N HIS A 204 4.40 -7.11 24.54
CA HIS A 204 5.87 -7.14 24.65
C HIS A 204 6.38 -8.46 25.20
N ARG A 205 5.76 -9.00 26.25
CA ARG A 205 6.14 -10.30 26.84
C ARG A 205 6.01 -11.45 25.84
N VAL A 206 4.88 -11.52 25.12
CA VAL A 206 4.65 -12.56 24.10
C VAL A 206 5.70 -12.50 23.00
N VAL A 207 6.03 -11.30 22.51
CA VAL A 207 7.03 -11.09 21.46
C VAL A 207 8.44 -11.44 21.94
N GLN A 208 8.81 -11.06 23.17
CA GLN A 208 10.10 -11.42 23.77
C GLN A 208 10.29 -12.94 23.89
N THR A 209 9.20 -13.68 24.10
CA THR A 209 9.22 -15.15 24.21
C THR A 209 9.52 -15.84 22.88
N VAL A 210 9.26 -15.19 21.74
CA VAL A 210 9.57 -15.72 20.39
C VAL A 210 10.86 -15.19 19.80
N THR A 211 11.33 -14.02 20.23
CA THR A 211 12.60 -13.43 19.75
C THR A 211 13.81 -13.87 20.57
N THR A 212 13.62 -14.55 21.71
CA THR A 212 14.70 -15.14 22.50
C THR A 212 15.01 -16.57 22.00
N PRO A 213 16.27 -16.90 21.69
CA PRO A 213 16.62 -18.26 21.29
C PRO A 213 16.34 -19.23 22.44
N VAL A 214 15.46 -20.21 22.20
CA VAL A 214 15.34 -21.36 23.10
C VAL A 214 16.63 -22.17 22.97
N LEU A 215 17.50 -22.11 23.98
CA LEU A 215 18.57 -23.09 24.15
C LEU A 215 17.90 -24.46 24.34
N SER A 216 17.80 -25.24 23.26
CA SER A 216 17.26 -26.59 23.31
C SER A 216 18.16 -27.43 24.23
N GLY A 217 17.62 -27.86 25.36
CA GLY A 217 18.27 -28.81 26.25
C GLY A 217 18.52 -30.13 25.55
N LYS A 218 19.76 -30.33 25.05
CA LYS A 218 20.33 -31.66 24.90
C LYS A 218 20.95 -32.03 26.25
N LYS A 219 20.40 -33.06 26.89
CA LYS A 219 21.12 -33.83 27.91
C LYS A 219 22.43 -34.34 27.29
N GLY A 220 23.55 -33.97 27.89
CA GLY A 220 24.88 -34.48 27.55
C GLY A 220 25.90 -33.81 28.46
N GLY A 221 26.37 -34.53 29.47
CA GLY A 221 27.26 -34.02 30.49
C GLY A 221 28.69 -33.76 30.01
N GLY A 222 29.43 -33.03 30.85
CA GLY A 222 30.88 -33.14 30.95
C GLY A 222 31.71 -31.98 30.41
N GLY A 223 32.01 -31.02 31.30
CA GLY A 223 33.38 -30.54 31.53
C GLY A 223 33.98 -29.46 30.63
N GLY A 224 34.45 -28.38 31.25
CA GLY A 224 35.79 -27.84 30.94
C GLY A 224 35.91 -26.48 30.24
N ALA A 225 35.81 -25.41 31.06
CA ALA A 225 36.71 -24.24 31.15
C ALA A 225 37.12 -23.37 29.93
N GLY A 226 36.80 -22.07 30.07
CA GLY A 226 37.64 -20.91 29.73
C GLY A 226 37.28 -20.18 28.42
N ALA A 227 37.28 -18.85 28.30
CA ALA A 227 37.36 -17.71 29.23
C ALA A 227 36.99 -16.45 28.41
N ALA A 228 36.27 -15.48 29.01
CA ALA A 228 36.24 -14.02 28.73
C ALA A 228 35.12 -13.41 29.59
N ILE A 229 35.39 -12.69 30.69
CA ILE A 229 35.70 -11.24 30.78
C ILE A 229 34.64 -10.41 30.02
N GLY A 230 33.82 -9.54 30.62
CA GLY A 230 33.68 -9.12 32.01
C GLY A 230 32.51 -8.14 32.20
N ALA A 231 32.19 -7.91 33.49
CA ALA A 231 31.62 -6.71 34.11
C ALA A 231 30.26 -6.15 33.57
N LEU A 232 29.28 -5.77 34.39
CA LEU A 232 29.12 -5.74 35.85
C LEU A 232 27.61 -5.55 36.14
N ALA A 233 27.21 -6.13 37.27
CA ALA A 233 26.03 -5.99 38.13
C ALA A 233 25.25 -4.64 38.05
N VAL A 234 23.95 -4.56 38.40
CA VAL A 234 23.38 -4.87 39.73
C VAL A 234 21.93 -5.34 39.65
N LEU A 235 21.71 -6.56 40.13
CA LEU A 235 20.47 -7.07 40.75
C LEU A 235 20.67 -7.03 42.28
N GLY A 236 19.61 -6.74 43.03
CA GLY A 236 19.51 -6.99 44.47
C GLY A 236 18.38 -6.16 45.07
N GLY A 237 17.55 -6.62 46.00
CA GLY A 237 17.23 -7.93 46.57
C GLY A 237 15.69 -7.92 46.79
N LEU A 238 15.01 -8.86 47.44
CA LEU A 238 15.41 -9.82 48.46
C LEU A 238 14.28 -10.85 48.56
N ALA A 239 14.61 -12.13 48.63
CA ALA A 239 13.68 -13.19 49.04
C ALA A 239 14.10 -13.71 50.43
N ALA A 240 13.08 -13.98 51.25
CA ALA A 240 13.03 -14.94 52.36
C ALA A 240 14.01 -14.79 53.55
N ALA A 241 13.42 -14.65 54.74
CA ALA A 241 14.00 -15.16 55.99
C ALA A 241 12.91 -15.97 56.73
N LEU A 242 13.17 -17.27 56.87
CA LEU A 242 12.52 -18.16 57.82
C LEU A 242 13.28 -18.08 59.16
N GLY A 243 12.56 -17.87 60.27
CA GLY A 243 13.07 -18.00 61.63
C GLY A 243 11.94 -18.37 62.58
N LYS A 244 11.99 -19.59 63.14
CA LYS A 244 11.06 -20.13 64.15
C LYS A 244 11.18 -19.38 65.49
N GLY A 245 10.05 -19.26 66.22
CA GLY A 245 10.07 -19.09 67.68
C GLY A 245 8.77 -18.63 68.34
N GLY A 246 7.91 -19.58 68.74
CA GLY A 246 7.21 -19.59 70.03
C GLY A 246 6.01 -18.65 70.33
N GLY A 247 4.81 -19.24 70.41
CA GLY A 247 3.95 -19.12 71.61
C GLY A 247 2.77 -18.13 71.62
N GLY A 248 1.55 -18.68 71.55
CA GLY A 248 0.44 -18.24 72.44
C GLY A 248 -0.79 -17.57 71.83
N GLY A 249 -1.87 -18.35 71.67
CA GLY A 249 -3.19 -17.98 72.24
C GLY A 249 -4.27 -17.32 71.36
N GLY A 250 -5.31 -18.11 71.02
CA GLY A 250 -6.69 -17.68 70.72
C GLY A 250 -6.99 -17.46 69.24
N GLY A 251 -7.88 -18.16 68.54
CA GLY A 251 -8.98 -19.03 68.93
C GLY A 251 -10.23 -18.61 68.12
N GLY A 252 -10.57 -19.37 67.07
CA GLY A 252 -11.85 -19.22 66.35
C GLY A 252 -11.77 -19.27 64.82
N THR A 253 -11.67 -20.47 64.25
CA THR A 253 -11.97 -20.74 62.84
C THR A 253 -13.48 -20.82 62.60
N PRO A 254 -14.02 -20.33 61.47
CA PRO A 254 -15.39 -20.65 61.05
C PRO A 254 -15.41 -21.93 60.18
N LEU A 255 -16.48 -22.72 60.30
CA LEU A 255 -16.91 -23.71 59.31
C LEU A 255 -18.41 -23.46 58.94
N PRO A 256 -18.84 -23.83 57.72
CA PRO A 256 -20.00 -23.28 56.98
C PRO A 256 -21.28 -24.12 57.19
N PRO A 257 -22.50 -23.67 56.76
CA PRO A 257 -23.04 -23.97 55.39
C PRO A 257 -24.15 -22.96 54.93
N PRO A 258 -24.96 -23.19 53.85
CA PRO A 258 -24.80 -24.00 52.63
C PRO A 258 -24.92 -23.17 51.33
N THR A 259 -24.45 -23.76 50.23
CA THR A 259 -24.88 -23.42 48.86
C THR A 259 -26.37 -23.71 48.68
N GLY A 260 -27.12 -22.72 48.19
CA GLY A 260 -28.51 -22.86 47.76
C GLY A 260 -28.85 -21.84 46.68
N THR A 261 -29.19 -22.34 45.49
CA THR A 261 -29.67 -21.55 44.36
C THR A 261 -31.14 -21.20 44.56
N VAL A 262 -31.49 -19.91 44.66
CA VAL A 262 -32.85 -19.38 44.43
C VAL A 262 -32.74 -18.04 43.70
N ALA A 263 -33.64 -17.83 42.75
CA ALA A 263 -33.65 -16.83 41.70
C ALA A 263 -33.53 -15.35 42.14
N GLY A 264 -32.88 -14.53 41.30
CA GLY A 264 -33.36 -13.18 41.04
C GLY A 264 -32.64 -11.97 41.68
N TYR A 265 -31.36 -12.04 42.04
CA TYR A 265 -30.62 -10.85 42.53
C TYR A 265 -29.33 -10.60 41.76
N VAL A 266 -29.16 -9.35 41.31
CA VAL A 266 -27.90 -8.81 40.75
C VAL A 266 -26.89 -8.75 41.90
N TYR A 267 -25.78 -9.47 41.79
CA TYR A 267 -24.68 -9.37 42.77
C TYR A 267 -24.06 -7.96 42.72
N GLN A 268 -24.08 -7.26 43.86
CA GLN A 268 -23.54 -5.92 44.02
C GLN A 268 -22.15 -5.98 44.69
N GLY A 269 -21.12 -5.45 44.02
CA GLY A 269 -19.79 -5.24 44.61
C GLY A 269 -19.67 -3.80 45.14
N SER A 270 -18.85 -3.56 46.17
CA SER A 270 -18.53 -2.22 46.69
C SER A 270 -17.07 -1.86 46.40
N LEU A 271 -16.85 -0.68 45.82
CA LEU A 271 -15.56 -0.15 45.35
C LEU A 271 -15.10 1.02 46.23
N PHE A 272 -13.91 0.94 46.84
CA PHE A 272 -13.30 2.04 47.60
C PHE A 272 -12.09 2.63 46.84
N ILE A 273 -12.03 3.97 46.74
CA ILE A 273 -10.90 4.72 46.18
C ILE A 273 -10.17 5.44 47.32
N VAL A 274 -8.86 5.21 47.47
CA VAL A 274 -8.03 5.79 48.55
C VAL A 274 -6.94 6.70 47.98
N PRO A 275 -6.87 8.00 48.32
CA PRO A 275 -5.70 8.84 47.99
C PRO A 275 -4.49 8.44 48.84
N SER A 276 -3.29 8.48 48.25
CA SER A 276 -2.04 8.07 48.90
C SER A 276 -1.65 9.03 50.05
N PRO A 277 -1.22 8.55 51.23
CA PRO A 277 -0.56 9.40 52.21
C PRO A 277 0.90 9.66 51.78
N SER A 278 1.26 10.94 51.61
CA SER A 278 2.62 11.40 51.30
C SER A 278 3.48 11.49 52.56
N ASP A 279 4.72 10.99 52.50
CA ASP A 279 5.77 11.41 53.44
C ASP A 279 6.29 12.82 53.06
N ALA A 280 5.73 13.84 53.74
CA ALA A 280 6.20 15.23 53.99
C ALA A 280 6.33 16.26 52.81
N PRO A 281 6.45 17.59 53.09
CA PRO A 281 5.48 18.51 53.70
C PRO A 281 5.07 19.69 52.77
N PHE A 282 3.76 19.99 52.71
CA PHE A 282 2.99 21.21 52.31
C PHE A 282 3.63 22.37 51.47
N PRO A 283 2.87 23.03 50.54
CA PRO A 283 1.59 23.68 50.86
C PRO A 283 0.41 23.37 49.92
N SER A 284 -0.74 23.28 50.60
CA SER A 284 -2.10 23.61 50.16
C SER A 284 -2.22 24.23 48.76
N GLN A 285 -2.81 23.50 47.81
CA GLN A 285 -4.04 23.95 47.11
C GLN A 285 -4.83 22.72 46.60
N PRO A 286 -6.17 22.72 46.74
CA PRO A 286 -7.01 21.57 46.44
C PRO A 286 -7.09 21.33 44.93
N VAL A 287 -6.96 20.07 44.50
CA VAL A 287 -7.37 19.68 43.15
C VAL A 287 -8.90 19.55 43.18
N ALA A 288 -9.58 20.68 42.98
CA ALA A 288 -11.01 20.71 42.83
C ALA A 288 -11.43 20.01 41.53
N ASN A 289 -12.53 19.25 41.62
CA ASN A 289 -13.30 18.67 40.52
C ASN A 289 -12.72 17.41 39.87
N ALA A 290 -12.75 16.28 40.58
CA ALA A 290 -12.71 14.96 39.93
C ALA A 290 -14.14 14.47 39.69
N ILE A 291 -14.45 14.16 38.43
CA ILE A 291 -15.67 13.43 38.06
C ILE A 291 -15.31 11.95 38.02
N VAL A 292 -16.04 11.14 38.81
CA VAL A 292 -15.90 9.68 38.84
C VAL A 292 -17.22 9.07 38.42
N GLY A 293 -17.18 8.08 37.52
CA GLY A 293 -18.39 7.40 37.05
C GLY A 293 -18.16 5.98 36.55
N THR A 294 -19.21 5.17 36.62
CA THR A 294 -19.30 3.81 36.05
C THR A 294 -20.69 3.62 35.44
N GLY A 295 -20.82 3.14 34.20
CA GLY A 295 -22.13 2.77 33.63
C GLY A 295 -23.17 3.90 33.54
N GLY A 296 -22.75 5.15 33.34
CA GLY A 296 -23.65 6.29 33.14
C GLY A 296 -24.00 7.11 34.39
N LEU A 297 -23.49 6.76 35.58
CA LEU A 297 -23.61 7.59 36.78
C LEU A 297 -22.41 8.54 36.92
N VAL A 298 -22.66 9.79 37.28
CA VAL A 298 -21.68 10.89 37.37
C VAL A 298 -21.71 11.46 38.78
N TYR A 299 -20.55 11.52 39.45
CA TYR A 299 -20.40 12.14 40.77
C TYR A 299 -19.42 13.31 40.71
N TYR A 300 -19.75 14.40 41.40
CA TYR A 300 -18.93 15.62 41.52
C TYR A 300 -18.30 15.68 42.92
N THR A 301 -17.03 16.08 43.04
CA THR A 301 -16.37 16.18 44.34
C THR A 301 -15.59 17.50 44.48
N ASP A 302 -15.76 18.17 45.63
CA ASP A 302 -15.08 19.42 45.99
C ASP A 302 -14.15 19.32 47.22
N THR A 303 -14.15 18.21 47.99
CA THR A 303 -13.23 18.00 49.12
C THR A 303 -12.94 16.52 49.45
N THR A 304 -11.81 16.27 50.13
CA THR A 304 -11.24 14.96 50.50
C THR A 304 -12.20 14.08 51.31
N GLY A 305 -12.63 12.96 50.73
CA GLY A 305 -13.40 11.92 51.43
C GLY A 305 -13.31 10.58 50.71
N TYR A 306 -13.40 9.49 51.48
CA TYR A 306 -13.50 8.12 50.95
C TYR A 306 -14.84 7.94 50.23
N PHE A 307 -14.82 7.37 49.03
CA PHE A 307 -16.05 7.04 48.29
C PHE A 307 -16.18 5.52 48.17
N ALA A 308 -17.34 5.01 48.59
CA ALA A 308 -17.77 3.64 48.36
C ALA A 308 -18.79 3.64 47.22
N LEU A 309 -18.45 3.07 46.06
CA LEU A 309 -19.37 2.94 44.93
C LEU A 309 -19.90 1.51 44.85
N THR A 310 -21.21 1.34 44.80
CA THR A 310 -21.81 0.03 44.54
C THR A 310 -21.95 -0.19 43.04
N VAL A 311 -21.18 -1.13 42.50
CA VAL A 311 -21.11 -1.39 41.05
C VAL A 311 -21.40 -2.87 40.79
N ALA A 312 -22.16 -3.16 39.74
CA ALA A 312 -22.46 -4.53 39.34
C ALA A 312 -21.17 -5.30 39.04
N VAL A 313 -21.13 -6.59 39.37
CA VAL A 313 -20.00 -7.47 39.01
C VAL A 313 -19.83 -7.46 37.48
N GLY A 314 -18.62 -7.19 36.99
CA GLY A 314 -18.34 -7.03 35.56
C GLY A 314 -17.17 -6.11 35.26
N THR A 315 -16.89 -5.93 33.98
CA THR A 315 -15.85 -5.02 33.50
C THR A 315 -16.42 -3.61 33.38
N HIS A 316 -15.78 -2.65 34.04
CA HIS A 316 -16.19 -1.25 34.04
C HIS A 316 -15.04 -0.37 33.58
N THR A 317 -15.36 0.73 32.92
CA THR A 317 -14.37 1.77 32.61
C THR A 317 -14.50 2.87 33.63
N LEU A 318 -13.52 2.97 34.52
CA LEU A 318 -13.34 4.12 35.37
C LEU A 318 -12.75 5.24 34.52
N TRP A 319 -13.24 6.46 34.68
CA TRP A 319 -12.64 7.62 34.07
C TRP A 319 -12.49 8.72 35.10
N VAL A 320 -11.32 9.37 35.10
CA VAL A 320 -10.98 10.48 35.98
C VAL A 320 -10.62 11.64 35.08
N THR A 321 -11.35 12.74 35.23
CA THR A 321 -11.07 13.97 34.47
C THR A 321 -10.47 15.01 35.39
N ALA A 322 -9.28 15.50 35.05
CA ALA A 322 -8.59 16.57 35.77
C ALA A 322 -7.92 17.51 34.76
N GLY A 323 -8.13 18.82 34.89
CA GLY A 323 -7.48 19.81 34.03
C GLY A 323 -7.86 19.76 32.53
N GLY A 324 -8.96 19.09 32.18
CA GLY A 324 -9.43 18.95 30.79
C GLY A 324 -9.04 17.65 30.10
N GLU A 325 -8.22 16.81 30.73
CA GLU A 325 -7.86 15.49 30.23
C GLU A 325 -8.59 14.40 31.01
N THR A 326 -9.02 13.34 30.30
CA THR A 326 -9.73 12.20 30.88
C THR A 326 -8.87 10.96 30.82
N LEU A 327 -8.38 10.50 31.97
CA LEU A 327 -7.72 9.20 32.09
C LEU A 327 -8.78 8.12 32.21
N ARG A 328 -8.68 7.07 31.38
CA ARG A 328 -9.59 5.92 31.40
C ARG A 328 -8.85 4.67 31.85
N GLN A 329 -9.40 3.98 32.82
CA GLN A 329 -8.89 2.71 33.31
C GLN A 329 -9.99 1.67 33.32
N THR A 330 -9.75 0.56 32.63
CA THR A 330 -10.64 -0.60 32.70
C THR A 330 -10.37 -1.36 34.00
N ILE A 331 -11.41 -1.51 34.80
CA ILE A 331 -11.40 -2.29 36.05
C ILE A 331 -12.36 -3.48 35.91
N VAL A 332 -12.06 -4.58 36.59
CA VAL A 332 -12.92 -5.77 36.63
C VAL A 332 -13.42 -5.94 38.05
N VAL A 333 -14.66 -5.54 38.30
CA VAL A 333 -15.33 -5.68 39.58
C VAL A 333 -15.79 -7.13 39.71
N ARG A 334 -15.28 -7.85 40.72
CA ARG A 334 -15.63 -9.25 41.02
C ARG A 334 -16.59 -9.31 42.21
N GLU A 335 -17.22 -10.46 42.42
CA GLU A 335 -18.02 -10.73 43.62
C GLU A 335 -17.17 -10.54 44.89
N GLY A 336 -17.66 -9.74 45.84
CA GLY A 336 -16.97 -9.39 47.09
C GLY A 336 -16.42 -7.96 47.15
N TYR A 337 -15.81 -7.60 48.29
CA TYR A 337 -15.24 -6.27 48.53
C TYR A 337 -13.90 -6.10 47.80
N GLN A 338 -13.72 -5.00 47.05
CA GLN A 338 -12.45 -4.63 46.42
C GLN A 338 -12.05 -3.18 46.75
N VAL A 339 -10.79 -3.01 47.20
CA VAL A 339 -10.17 -1.70 47.42
C VAL A 339 -9.21 -1.44 46.25
N LEU A 340 -9.42 -0.36 45.49
CA LEU A 340 -8.42 0.12 44.54
C LEU A 340 -7.47 1.07 45.27
N GLY A 341 -6.17 0.88 45.06
CA GLY A 341 -5.13 1.80 45.54
C GLY A 341 -5.22 3.18 44.88
N PRO A 342 -4.37 4.14 45.29
CA PRO A 342 -4.38 5.50 44.75
C PRO A 342 -4.17 5.52 43.23
N ILE A 343 -5.02 6.26 42.54
CA ILE A 343 -4.88 6.53 41.11
C ILE A 343 -3.82 7.62 40.96
N ASN A 344 -2.61 7.23 40.52
CA ASN A 344 -1.54 8.18 40.22
C ASN A 344 -1.85 8.91 38.91
N VAL A 345 -2.09 10.23 39.00
CA VAL A 345 -2.14 11.09 37.83
C VAL A 345 -0.71 11.29 37.34
N PRO A 346 -0.38 10.96 36.07
CA PRO A 346 0.97 11.15 35.56
C PRO A 346 1.38 12.62 35.65
N PRO A 347 2.66 12.92 35.96
CA PRO A 347 3.15 14.28 35.98
C PRO A 347 2.92 14.98 34.63
N SER A 348 2.71 16.30 34.66
CA SER A 348 2.49 17.13 33.47
C SER A 348 3.47 18.29 33.40
N GLY A 349 3.75 18.73 32.19
CA GLY A 349 4.42 19.99 31.88
C GLY A 349 3.47 20.98 31.21
N THR A 350 3.93 22.21 31.02
CA THR A 350 3.15 23.29 30.38
C THR A 350 3.76 23.63 29.01
N LEU A 351 2.94 23.73 27.97
CA LEU A 351 3.33 24.15 26.63
C LEU A 351 2.65 25.46 26.26
N ASN A 352 3.44 26.50 26.01
CA ASN A 352 3.00 27.75 25.38
C ASN A 352 3.21 27.65 23.87
N ILE A 353 2.15 27.52 23.09
CA ILE A 353 2.23 27.25 21.64
C ILE A 353 1.74 28.48 20.89
N ASN A 354 2.63 29.09 20.10
CA ASN A 354 2.37 30.26 19.28
C ASN A 354 2.59 29.94 17.79
N SER A 355 1.82 30.60 16.91
CA SER A 355 2.07 30.55 15.46
C SER A 355 1.93 31.90 14.78
N SER A 356 2.60 32.06 13.63
CA SER A 356 2.44 33.18 12.70
C SER A 356 2.04 32.66 11.31
N PRO A 357 0.84 32.99 10.78
CA PRO A 357 -0.25 33.68 11.46
C PRO A 357 -0.82 32.88 12.65
N SER A 358 -1.43 33.58 13.60
CA SER A 358 -2.12 32.99 14.75
C SER A 358 -3.46 32.35 14.35
N GLY A 359 -4.06 31.58 15.26
CA GLY A 359 -5.35 30.92 15.05
C GLY A 359 -5.23 29.60 14.30
N ALA A 360 -4.16 28.85 14.51
CA ALA A 360 -4.00 27.48 14.02
C ALA A 360 -4.56 26.50 15.05
N ARG A 361 -5.35 25.52 14.63
CA ARG A 361 -5.85 24.43 15.50
C ARG A 361 -4.69 23.55 15.93
N ILE A 362 -4.72 23.11 17.19
CA ILE A 362 -3.64 22.36 17.81
C ILE A 362 -4.10 20.92 18.05
N PHE A 363 -3.34 19.97 17.53
CA PHE A 363 -3.50 18.55 17.79
C PHE A 363 -2.28 18.02 18.54
N ILE A 364 -2.49 17.16 19.53
CA ILE A 364 -1.43 16.45 20.26
C ILE A 364 -1.66 14.95 20.05
N ASP A 365 -0.65 14.26 19.51
CA ASP A 365 -0.69 12.84 19.15
C ASP A 365 -1.90 12.47 18.28
N GLY A 366 -2.31 13.40 17.41
CA GLY A 366 -3.45 13.26 16.50
C GLY A 366 -4.81 13.60 17.12
N ILE A 367 -4.88 13.96 18.41
CA ILE A 367 -6.14 14.33 19.08
C ILE A 367 -6.33 15.85 19.04
N ASP A 368 -7.48 16.30 18.56
CA ASP A 368 -7.85 17.73 18.56
C ASP A 368 -8.03 18.22 20.00
N THR A 369 -7.27 19.24 20.38
CA THR A 369 -7.37 19.86 21.71
C THR A 369 -8.56 20.81 21.83
N GLY A 370 -9.21 21.16 20.71
CA GLY A 370 -10.23 22.20 20.64
C GLY A 370 -9.70 23.62 20.87
N LYS A 371 -8.37 23.80 20.92
CA LYS A 371 -7.70 25.08 21.12
C LYS A 371 -7.00 25.56 19.85
N VAL A 372 -6.75 26.87 19.79
CA VAL A 372 -6.03 27.52 18.69
C VAL A 372 -4.88 28.38 19.22
N THR A 373 -3.83 28.55 18.42
CA THR A 373 -2.69 29.41 18.78
C THR A 373 -3.07 30.90 18.83
N PRO A 374 -2.44 31.72 19.70
CA PRO A 374 -1.56 31.32 20.80
C PRO A 374 -2.34 30.71 21.96
N THR A 375 -1.84 29.63 22.57
CA THR A 375 -2.48 29.00 23.74
C THR A 375 -1.48 28.35 24.68
N THR A 376 -1.87 28.19 25.94
CA THR A 376 -1.13 27.43 26.94
C THR A 376 -1.87 26.13 27.25
N LEU A 377 -1.18 25.00 27.12
CA LEU A 377 -1.72 23.66 27.39
C LEU A 377 -0.92 22.98 28.51
N LYS A 378 -1.58 22.22 29.36
CA LYS A 378 -0.92 21.21 30.20
C LYS A 378 -0.93 19.90 29.44
N VAL A 379 0.22 19.25 29.37
CA VAL A 379 0.42 18.00 28.64
C VAL A 379 1.17 17.05 29.56
N ILE A 380 0.80 15.77 29.56
CA ILE A 380 1.53 14.73 30.30
C ILE A 380 3.02 14.73 29.92
N THR A 381 3.89 14.28 30.81
CA THR A 381 5.31 14.16 30.48
C THR A 381 5.55 13.05 29.48
N GLY A 382 6.35 13.31 28.45
CA GLY A 382 6.60 12.35 27.37
C GLY A 382 6.99 13.04 26.07
N SER A 383 7.34 12.24 25.07
CA SER A 383 7.51 12.74 23.70
C SER A 383 6.14 12.81 23.04
N HIS A 384 5.75 13.97 22.54
CA HIS A 384 4.47 14.21 21.90
C HIS A 384 4.68 14.76 20.49
N GLN A 385 3.85 14.32 19.55
CA GLN A 385 3.75 14.92 18.23
C GLN A 385 2.69 16.02 18.27
N VAL A 386 3.06 17.23 17.88
CA VAL A 386 2.16 18.38 17.78
C VAL A 386 1.94 18.72 16.31
N THR A 387 0.66 18.85 15.93
CA THR A 387 0.25 19.30 14.60
C THR A 387 -0.49 20.62 14.71
N LEU A 388 -0.07 21.62 13.94
CA LEU A 388 -0.75 22.90 13.79
C LEU A 388 -1.39 22.99 12.42
N THR A 389 -2.71 23.15 12.39
CA THR A 389 -3.49 23.21 11.14
C THR A 389 -4.21 24.55 11.01
N LYS A 390 -4.04 25.21 9.87
CA LYS A 390 -4.76 26.44 9.53
C LYS A 390 -5.17 26.42 8.05
N SER A 391 -6.42 26.78 7.77
CA SER A 391 -6.90 26.86 6.39
C SER A 391 -6.05 27.83 5.56
N GLY A 392 -5.63 27.39 4.37
CA GLY A 392 -4.75 28.15 3.46
C GLY A 392 -3.25 28.05 3.79
N TYR A 393 -2.86 27.20 4.75
CA TYR A 393 -1.49 26.98 5.16
C TYR A 393 -1.20 25.48 5.22
N ARG A 394 0.06 25.08 4.98
CA ARG A 394 0.51 23.69 5.15
C ARG A 394 0.48 23.34 6.64
N ASP A 395 0.12 22.09 6.94
CA ASP A 395 0.17 21.58 8.32
C ASP A 395 1.61 21.56 8.82
N GLU A 396 1.83 22.13 10.01
CA GLU A 396 3.14 22.12 10.67
C GLU A 396 3.15 20.99 11.70
N ILE A 397 4.01 19.99 11.50
CA ILE A 397 4.11 18.80 12.37
C ILE A 397 5.51 18.76 13.00
N PHE A 398 5.58 18.63 14.33
CA PHE A 398 6.86 18.53 15.05
C PHE A 398 6.72 17.73 16.34
N ASN A 399 7.82 17.15 16.81
CA ASN A 399 7.87 16.44 18.09
C ASN A 399 8.40 17.36 19.19
N ILE A 400 7.88 17.20 20.41
CA ILE A 400 8.32 17.91 21.60
C ILE A 400 8.41 16.96 22.79
N LEU A 401 9.46 17.10 23.61
CA LEU A 401 9.63 16.33 24.84
C LEU A 401 9.13 17.16 26.02
N VAL A 402 7.98 16.80 26.61
CA VAL A 402 7.40 17.47 27.76
C VAL A 402 7.98 16.91 29.06
N SER A 403 8.54 17.78 29.90
CA SER A 403 9.16 17.43 31.20
C SER A 403 8.30 17.90 32.38
N SER A 404 8.33 17.16 33.49
CA SER A 404 7.47 17.40 34.66
C SER A 404 7.67 18.80 35.23
N GLY A 405 6.57 19.55 35.45
CA GLY A 405 6.58 20.90 36.04
C GLY A 405 7.25 21.98 35.19
N SER A 406 7.85 21.62 34.05
CA SER A 406 8.53 22.56 33.15
C SER A 406 7.55 23.29 32.24
N THR A 407 7.83 24.55 31.94
CA THR A 407 7.11 25.32 30.91
C THR A 407 7.99 25.47 29.69
N GLN A 408 7.53 24.99 28.53
CA GLN A 408 8.21 25.16 27.25
C GLN A 408 7.40 26.06 26.34
N THR A 409 8.09 26.92 25.57
CA THR A 409 7.46 27.80 24.60
C THR A 409 7.87 27.40 23.19
N VAL A 410 6.88 27.26 22.32
CA VAL A 410 7.03 26.92 20.90
C VAL A 410 6.51 28.07 20.06
N ASN A 411 7.32 28.53 19.11
CA ASN A 411 6.94 29.53 18.13
C ASN A 411 7.11 28.93 16.72
N LYS A 412 6.04 28.93 15.92
CA LYS A 412 6.06 28.38 14.55
C LYS A 412 5.58 29.40 13.52
N THR A 413 6.20 29.43 12.35
CA THR A 413 5.72 30.21 11.20
C THR A 413 5.10 29.26 10.19
N LEU A 414 3.81 29.40 9.91
CA LEU A 414 3.11 28.55 8.97
C LEU A 414 3.38 29.00 7.54
N GLN A 415 3.64 28.04 6.66
CA GLN A 415 3.84 28.29 5.24
C GLN A 415 2.49 28.29 4.52
N PRO A 416 2.15 29.33 3.73
CA PRO A 416 0.96 29.30 2.89
C PRO A 416 0.96 28.06 1.99
N THR A 417 -0.20 27.47 1.76
CA THR A 417 -0.37 26.59 0.60
C THR A 417 -0.37 27.48 -0.65
N THR A 418 0.81 27.72 -1.22
CA THR A 418 0.87 28.25 -2.60
C THR A 418 0.16 27.24 -3.49
N THR A 419 -0.81 27.71 -4.27
CA THR A 419 -1.47 26.88 -5.27
C THR A 419 -0.41 26.59 -6.32
N ASN A 420 0.04 25.33 -6.38
CA ASN A 420 1.00 24.89 -7.37
C ASN A 420 0.50 25.25 -8.77
N ARG A 421 1.30 25.96 -9.56
CA ARG A 421 1.00 26.22 -10.96
C ARG A 421 1.74 25.20 -11.83
N PRO A 422 1.13 24.68 -12.88
CA PRO A 422 1.85 23.81 -13.80
C PRO A 422 3.01 24.55 -14.48
N PRO A 423 4.07 23.84 -14.88
CA PRO A 423 5.18 24.43 -15.61
C PRO A 423 4.77 25.07 -16.92
N ASN A 424 5.58 26.02 -17.39
CA ASN A 424 5.37 26.61 -18.71
C ASN A 424 5.58 25.55 -19.81
N LYS A 425 4.77 25.64 -20.86
CA LYS A 425 4.85 24.77 -22.04
C LYS A 425 6.26 24.80 -22.66
N PRO A 426 6.91 23.64 -22.88
CA PRO A 426 8.22 23.59 -23.55
C PRO A 426 8.14 23.84 -25.06
N ALA A 427 9.25 24.29 -25.63
CA ALA A 427 9.40 24.47 -27.08
C ALA A 427 10.31 23.40 -27.69
N ASN A 428 9.88 22.79 -28.79
CA ASN A 428 10.65 21.82 -29.56
C ASN A 428 11.81 22.52 -30.30
N GLN A 429 13.04 22.01 -30.17
CA GLN A 429 14.22 22.62 -30.77
C GLN A 429 14.87 21.75 -31.85
N GLN A 430 15.04 20.45 -31.59
CA GLN A 430 15.63 19.51 -32.54
C GLN A 430 14.93 18.15 -32.48
N PRO A 431 14.70 17.47 -33.63
CA PRO A 431 14.81 18.00 -34.98
C PRO A 431 13.90 19.23 -35.19
N ALA A 432 14.34 20.17 -36.03
CA ALA A 432 13.55 21.34 -36.38
C ALA A 432 12.30 20.94 -37.17
N ASN A 433 11.26 21.79 -37.19
CA ASN A 433 10.02 21.48 -37.89
C ASN A 433 10.26 21.27 -39.39
N GLY A 434 9.82 20.12 -39.91
CA GLY A 434 10.03 19.70 -41.30
C GLY A 434 11.45 19.21 -41.61
N ALA A 435 12.31 18.97 -40.61
CA ALA A 435 13.66 18.50 -40.85
C ALA A 435 13.68 17.13 -41.53
N VAL A 436 14.61 16.92 -42.48
CA VAL A 436 14.91 15.59 -43.04
C VAL A 436 16.11 15.01 -42.31
N ILE A 437 15.98 13.79 -41.78
CA ILE A 437 17.00 13.13 -40.97
C ILE A 437 17.45 11.80 -41.60
N ASN A 438 18.75 11.53 -41.47
CA ASN A 438 19.40 10.29 -41.92
C ASN A 438 19.69 9.34 -40.75
N THR A 439 18.73 9.19 -39.83
CA THR A 439 18.82 8.24 -38.71
C THR A 439 17.43 7.81 -38.23
N LEU A 440 17.31 6.59 -37.73
CA LEU A 440 16.10 6.06 -37.07
C LEU A 440 16.14 6.24 -35.54
N THR A 441 17.23 6.78 -35.00
CA THR A 441 17.39 7.09 -33.57
C THR A 441 17.77 8.56 -33.35
N PRO A 442 16.99 9.52 -33.88
CA PRO A 442 17.28 10.93 -33.67
C PRO A 442 17.26 11.28 -32.18
N THR A 443 18.03 12.31 -31.81
CA THR A 443 17.90 12.92 -30.47
C THR A 443 16.89 14.06 -30.55
N LEU A 444 15.79 13.92 -29.81
CA LEU A 444 14.84 14.99 -29.58
C LEU A 444 15.41 15.94 -28.53
N ARG A 445 15.29 17.25 -28.74
CA ARG A 445 15.75 18.29 -27.82
C ARG A 445 14.70 19.40 -27.73
N ALA A 446 14.41 19.82 -26.51
CA ALA A 446 13.47 20.89 -26.21
C ALA A 446 14.12 21.99 -25.36
N SER A 447 13.39 23.08 -25.17
CA SER A 447 13.81 24.21 -24.35
C SER A 447 14.12 23.80 -22.90
N SER A 448 14.87 24.65 -22.19
CA SER A 448 15.01 24.50 -20.75
C SER A 448 13.65 24.52 -20.05
N PHE A 449 13.54 23.78 -18.94
CA PHE A 449 12.40 23.86 -18.05
C PHE A 449 12.24 25.28 -17.52
N SER A 450 10.98 25.72 -17.37
CA SER A 450 10.67 26.99 -16.71
C SER A 450 9.31 26.89 -16.01
N ASP A 451 9.22 27.50 -14.84
CA ASP A 451 7.99 27.58 -14.06
C ASP A 451 7.72 29.02 -13.62
N SER A 452 6.44 29.37 -13.49
CA SER A 452 5.96 30.68 -13.08
C SER A 452 6.04 30.91 -11.57
N ASP A 453 6.01 29.84 -10.76
CA ASP A 453 6.15 29.91 -9.29
C ASP A 453 7.52 29.47 -8.79
N GLY A 454 8.43 29.07 -9.69
CA GLY A 454 9.84 28.83 -9.40
C GLY A 454 10.19 27.38 -9.04
N ASP A 455 9.25 26.46 -9.25
CA ASP A 455 9.44 25.04 -9.01
C ASP A 455 10.58 24.40 -9.83
N SER A 456 11.05 23.23 -9.37
CA SER A 456 12.12 22.48 -10.02
C SER A 456 11.60 21.43 -11.01
N HIS A 457 12.36 21.17 -12.07
CA HIS A 457 12.04 20.14 -13.06
C HIS A 457 12.19 18.72 -12.48
N LYS A 458 11.10 17.97 -12.43
CA LYS A 458 11.06 16.60 -11.90
C LYS A 458 11.13 15.53 -12.98
N ALA A 459 10.30 15.66 -14.01
CA ALA A 459 10.15 14.63 -15.04
C ALA A 459 9.77 15.22 -16.40
N SER A 460 10.02 14.45 -17.45
CA SER A 460 9.61 14.76 -18.82
C SER A 460 8.85 13.60 -19.44
N GLN A 461 8.01 13.89 -20.43
CA GLN A 461 7.37 12.86 -21.25
C GLN A 461 7.44 13.27 -22.73
N TRP A 462 7.83 12.31 -23.57
CA TRP A 462 8.10 12.50 -24.99
C TRP A 462 7.25 11.55 -25.80
N ARG A 463 6.66 12.05 -26.89
CA ARG A 463 5.79 11.26 -27.76
C ARG A 463 6.15 11.46 -29.22
N ILE A 464 6.03 10.39 -30.00
CA ILE A 464 6.15 10.39 -31.45
C ILE A 464 5.00 9.60 -32.06
N ARG A 465 4.40 10.13 -33.12
CA ARG A 465 3.41 9.45 -33.95
C ARG A 465 3.74 9.64 -35.43
N GLU A 466 3.29 8.73 -36.28
CA GLU A 466 3.28 8.96 -37.73
C GLU A 466 2.26 10.06 -38.07
N GLN A 467 2.54 10.84 -39.11
CA GLN A 467 1.72 12.00 -39.47
C GLN A 467 0.25 11.68 -39.69
N ASP A 468 -0.03 10.55 -40.33
CA ASP A 468 -1.38 10.11 -40.67
C ASP A 468 -2.00 9.18 -39.60
N SER A 469 -1.38 9.07 -38.43
CA SER A 469 -1.80 8.20 -37.33
C SER A 469 -2.20 8.99 -36.09
N THR A 470 -3.23 8.52 -35.40
CA THR A 470 -3.61 8.97 -34.05
C THR A 470 -2.89 8.18 -32.95
N SER A 471 -2.33 7.02 -33.29
CA SER A 471 -1.55 6.17 -32.38
C SER A 471 -0.08 6.60 -32.36
N TYR A 472 0.50 6.63 -31.16
CA TYR A 472 1.92 6.90 -30.97
C TYR A 472 2.75 5.66 -31.31
N VAL A 473 3.77 5.86 -32.15
CA VAL A 473 4.80 4.84 -32.40
C VAL A 473 5.76 4.73 -31.23
N TRP A 474 5.85 5.79 -30.41
CA TRP A 474 6.61 5.80 -29.18
C TRP A 474 6.07 6.83 -28.18
N ASP A 475 5.97 6.42 -26.92
CA ASP A 475 5.73 7.27 -25.75
C ASP A 475 6.77 6.86 -24.69
N SER A 476 7.54 7.81 -24.18
CA SER A 476 8.56 7.54 -23.15
C SER A 476 7.94 7.15 -21.80
N GLY A 477 6.66 7.44 -21.58
CA GLY A 477 6.08 7.51 -20.25
C GLY A 477 6.71 8.62 -19.41
N GLU A 478 6.47 8.60 -18.11
CA GLU A 478 7.08 9.53 -17.16
C GLU A 478 8.57 9.20 -16.98
N ASP A 479 9.45 10.01 -17.57
CA ASP A 479 10.89 9.92 -17.38
C ASP A 479 11.30 10.84 -16.22
N ARG A 480 11.56 10.24 -15.04
CA ARG A 480 11.87 10.92 -13.76
C ARG A 480 13.30 11.47 -13.68
N THR A 481 13.91 11.72 -14.81
CA THR A 481 15.20 12.41 -14.88
C THR A 481 14.96 13.77 -15.52
N ASN A 482 15.59 14.81 -14.95
CA ASN A 482 15.54 16.18 -15.50
C ASN A 482 16.18 16.17 -16.90
N LYS A 483 15.34 15.87 -17.91
CA LYS A 483 15.74 15.68 -19.29
C LYS A 483 15.08 16.72 -20.17
N THR A 484 15.92 17.50 -20.83
CA THR A 484 15.51 18.40 -21.93
C THR A 484 15.88 17.81 -23.29
N SER A 485 16.38 16.57 -23.32
CA SER A 485 16.66 15.82 -24.55
C SER A 485 16.59 14.31 -24.34
N ILE A 486 16.19 13.58 -25.37
CA ILE A 486 16.11 12.11 -25.36
C ILE A 486 16.43 11.52 -26.74
N ALA A 487 17.18 10.41 -26.77
CA ALA A 487 17.37 9.64 -27.99
C ALA A 487 16.15 8.73 -28.22
N VAL A 488 15.63 8.72 -29.45
CA VAL A 488 14.56 7.80 -29.83
C VAL A 488 15.12 6.35 -29.82
N PRO A 489 14.46 5.40 -29.13
CA PRO A 489 14.91 4.01 -29.10
C PRO A 489 14.93 3.38 -30.49
N SER A 490 15.87 2.46 -30.71
CA SER A 490 15.94 1.67 -31.95
C SER A 490 14.65 0.87 -32.18
N GLY A 491 14.29 0.68 -33.45
CA GLY A 491 13.10 -0.08 -33.85
C GLY A 491 11.77 0.66 -33.71
N ARG A 492 11.76 1.95 -33.37
CA ARG A 492 10.53 2.78 -33.30
C ARG A 492 10.16 3.46 -34.60
N LEU A 493 11.15 3.84 -35.40
CA LEU A 493 10.96 4.59 -36.65
C LEU A 493 11.28 3.72 -37.87
N GLN A 494 10.70 4.07 -39.01
CA GLN A 494 10.96 3.48 -40.33
C GLN A 494 11.45 4.56 -41.28
N TRP A 495 12.21 4.18 -42.31
CA TRP A 495 12.68 5.09 -43.36
C TRP A 495 11.53 5.54 -44.29
N GLY A 496 11.64 6.74 -44.86
CA GLY A 496 10.68 7.29 -45.82
C GLY A 496 9.35 7.74 -45.20
N LYS A 497 9.34 8.00 -43.88
CA LYS A 497 8.13 8.33 -43.11
C LYS A 497 8.24 9.70 -42.47
N THR A 498 7.10 10.38 -42.33
CA THR A 498 7.00 11.63 -41.58
C THR A 498 6.41 11.38 -40.21
N TYR A 499 7.10 11.86 -39.19
CA TYR A 499 6.74 11.74 -37.79
C TYR A 499 6.48 13.11 -37.18
N LEU A 500 5.53 13.20 -36.25
CA LEU A 500 5.36 14.35 -35.37
C LEU A 500 5.74 13.98 -33.96
N TRP A 501 6.36 14.92 -33.26
CA TRP A 501 6.79 14.73 -31.89
C TRP A 501 6.41 15.90 -30.99
N GLN A 502 6.25 15.59 -29.70
CA GLN A 502 5.88 16.52 -28.64
C GLN A 502 6.58 16.14 -27.33
N VAL A 503 6.67 17.11 -26.43
CA VAL A 503 7.18 16.93 -25.07
C VAL A 503 6.37 17.77 -24.08
N ARG A 504 6.30 17.31 -22.83
CA ARG A 504 5.83 18.10 -21.67
C ARG A 504 6.70 17.85 -20.45
N TYR A 505 6.67 18.78 -19.50
CA TYR A 505 7.44 18.70 -18.25
C TYR A 505 6.54 18.61 -17.03
N GLN A 506 7.08 18.04 -15.95
CA GLN A 506 6.46 17.94 -14.64
C GLN A 506 7.29 18.69 -13.60
N ASP A 507 6.64 19.47 -12.75
CA ASP A 507 7.26 20.10 -11.58
C ASP A 507 7.49 19.10 -10.42
N GLU A 508 8.15 19.55 -9.36
CA GLU A 508 8.42 18.76 -8.15
C GLU A 508 7.13 18.33 -7.41
N HIS A 509 6.08 19.15 -7.53
CA HIS A 509 4.77 18.99 -6.92
C HIS A 509 3.83 18.06 -7.73
N GLY A 510 4.25 17.59 -8.90
CA GLY A 510 3.56 16.61 -9.73
C GLY A 510 2.64 17.18 -10.82
N SER A 511 2.57 18.50 -11.03
CA SER A 511 1.75 19.05 -12.11
C SER A 511 2.49 19.04 -13.44
N TRP A 512 1.75 18.78 -14.51
CA TRP A 512 2.27 18.68 -15.87
C TRP A 512 1.99 19.97 -16.64
N SER A 513 2.98 20.45 -17.39
CA SER A 513 2.78 21.48 -18.40
C SER A 513 1.82 20.98 -19.49
N GLU A 514 1.27 21.92 -20.24
CA GLU A 514 0.73 21.62 -21.57
C GLU A 514 1.79 20.95 -22.45
N TRP A 515 1.34 20.16 -23.42
CA TRP A 515 2.22 19.60 -24.45
C TRP A 515 2.78 20.71 -25.33
N SER A 516 4.04 20.56 -25.76
CA SER A 516 4.62 21.39 -26.81
C SER A 516 3.80 21.32 -28.11
N ASP A 517 3.96 22.32 -28.97
CA ASP A 517 3.39 22.25 -30.32
C ASP A 517 3.99 21.05 -31.06
N GLU A 518 3.19 20.42 -31.92
CA GLU A 518 3.70 19.33 -32.74
C GLU A 518 4.78 19.86 -33.70
N THR A 519 5.89 19.14 -33.76
CA THR A 519 6.98 19.40 -34.70
C THR A 519 7.20 18.17 -35.53
N SER A 520 7.30 18.32 -36.85
CA SER A 520 7.50 17.20 -37.76
C SER A 520 8.97 16.99 -38.12
N PHE A 521 9.34 15.76 -38.44
CA PHE A 521 10.56 15.43 -39.17
C PHE A 521 10.32 14.24 -40.10
N HIS A 522 11.11 14.13 -41.16
CA HIS A 522 11.03 13.09 -42.17
C HIS A 522 12.29 12.21 -42.13
N THR A 523 12.14 10.90 -42.03
CA THR A 523 13.25 9.96 -42.20
C THR A 523 13.51 9.77 -43.69
N ASN A 524 14.74 9.97 -44.14
CA ASN A 524 15.07 9.89 -45.56
C ASN A 524 14.70 8.51 -46.14
N PRO A 525 13.95 8.39 -47.26
CA PRO A 525 13.67 7.10 -47.85
C PRO A 525 14.95 6.38 -48.26
N LEU A 526 14.98 5.06 -48.08
CA LEU A 526 16.03 4.24 -48.68
C LEU A 526 15.81 4.22 -50.20
N THR A 527 16.79 4.71 -50.94
CA THR A 527 16.86 4.54 -52.39
C THR A 527 17.63 3.27 -52.71
N LEU A 528 17.03 2.37 -53.51
CA LEU A 528 17.74 1.21 -54.05
C LEU A 528 18.97 1.72 -54.84
N GLN A 529 20.16 1.41 -54.35
CA GLN A 529 21.40 1.81 -55.04
C GLN A 529 21.75 0.83 -56.16
N TRP A 530 21.62 -0.47 -55.90
CA TRP A 530 21.84 -1.52 -56.88
C TRP A 530 21.08 -2.79 -56.48
N SER A 531 20.90 -3.70 -57.43
CA SER A 531 20.34 -5.02 -57.21
C SER A 531 21.11 -6.05 -58.01
N PHE A 532 21.33 -7.23 -57.43
CA PHE A 532 21.99 -8.34 -58.08
C PHE A 532 21.04 -9.55 -58.14
N ALA A 533 20.93 -10.18 -59.31
CA ALA A 533 20.05 -11.33 -59.52
C ALA A 533 20.87 -12.63 -59.57
N THR A 534 20.54 -13.58 -58.69
CA THR A 534 21.04 -14.96 -58.72
C THR A 534 20.17 -15.83 -59.64
N GLY A 535 20.64 -17.03 -59.97
CA GLY A 535 19.93 -17.97 -60.83
C GLY A 535 18.79 -18.74 -60.14
N SER A 536 18.75 -18.72 -58.80
CA SER A 536 17.74 -19.39 -57.98
C SER A 536 17.56 -18.66 -56.64
N SER A 537 16.73 -19.21 -55.76
CA SER A 537 16.48 -18.72 -54.40
C SER A 537 17.77 -18.48 -53.62
N ILE A 538 17.69 -17.55 -52.67
CA ILE A 538 18.75 -17.26 -51.71
C ILE A 538 18.22 -17.66 -50.33
N MET A 539 18.66 -18.82 -49.84
CA MET A 539 18.38 -19.29 -48.47
C MET A 539 19.50 -18.90 -47.49
N SER A 540 20.66 -18.53 -48.03
CA SER A 540 21.84 -18.07 -47.31
C SER A 540 21.67 -16.63 -46.79
N SER A 541 22.21 -16.32 -45.60
CA SER A 541 22.35 -14.92 -45.16
C SER A 541 23.60 -14.32 -45.81
N PRO A 542 23.50 -13.16 -46.49
CA PRO A 542 24.68 -12.52 -47.07
C PRO A 542 25.62 -12.03 -45.97
N ILE A 543 26.91 -12.01 -46.26
CA ILE A 543 27.93 -11.36 -45.42
C ILE A 543 28.58 -10.23 -46.21
N TYR A 544 29.18 -9.28 -45.49
CA TYR A 544 29.94 -8.21 -46.10
C TYR A 544 31.31 -8.04 -45.45
N GLY A 545 32.30 -7.67 -46.25
CA GLY A 545 33.68 -7.49 -45.84
C GLY A 545 34.53 -7.07 -47.03
N ASP A 546 35.69 -6.48 -46.75
CA ASP A 546 36.69 -6.12 -47.77
C ASP A 546 37.47 -7.39 -48.15
N ILE A 547 37.07 -8.04 -49.25
CA ILE A 547 37.62 -9.33 -49.68
C ILE A 547 38.73 -9.17 -50.73
N ASP A 548 38.87 -7.98 -51.33
CA ASP A 548 39.92 -7.69 -52.33
C ASP A 548 40.98 -6.69 -51.84
N GLY A 549 40.82 -6.13 -50.65
CA GLY A 549 41.78 -5.27 -49.96
C GLY A 549 41.80 -3.83 -50.47
N ASP A 550 40.74 -3.38 -51.17
CA ASP A 550 40.67 -2.03 -51.73
C ASP A 550 40.11 -0.98 -50.75
N GLY A 551 39.70 -1.41 -49.54
CA GLY A 551 39.12 -0.58 -48.50
C GLY A 551 37.62 -0.34 -48.65
N ARG A 552 36.96 -0.97 -49.62
CA ARG A 552 35.50 -0.97 -49.82
C ARG A 552 34.96 -2.34 -49.39
N LEU A 553 33.64 -2.44 -49.29
CA LEU A 553 33.00 -3.66 -48.80
C LEU A 553 32.33 -4.41 -49.95
N GLU A 554 32.54 -5.71 -49.99
CA GLU A 554 31.87 -6.62 -50.91
C GLU A 554 30.79 -7.39 -50.17
N VAL A 555 29.83 -7.92 -50.92
CA VAL A 555 28.79 -8.81 -50.43
C VAL A 555 29.04 -10.21 -50.96
N VAL A 556 29.09 -11.19 -50.06
CA VAL A 556 29.22 -12.61 -50.41
C VAL A 556 27.97 -13.37 -49.98
N VAL A 557 27.40 -14.18 -50.89
CA VAL A 557 26.15 -14.91 -50.64
C VAL A 557 26.10 -16.24 -51.40
N GLY A 558 25.54 -17.27 -50.77
CA GLY A 558 25.22 -18.55 -51.42
C GLY A 558 23.82 -18.56 -52.05
N SER A 559 23.63 -19.33 -53.12
CA SER A 559 22.34 -19.50 -53.77
C SER A 559 22.06 -20.97 -54.10
N ASP A 560 20.77 -21.28 -54.25
CA ASP A 560 20.27 -22.60 -54.63
C ASP A 560 20.57 -22.95 -56.10
N ASP A 561 21.19 -22.05 -56.86
CA ASP A 561 21.68 -22.30 -58.22
C ASP A 561 23.04 -22.98 -58.27
N ASN A 562 23.45 -23.58 -57.13
CA ASN A 562 24.71 -24.25 -56.91
C ASN A 562 25.92 -23.31 -56.95
N LYS A 563 25.75 -22.02 -56.63
CA LYS A 563 26.84 -21.04 -56.65
C LYS A 563 26.96 -20.21 -55.39
N VAL A 564 28.19 -19.74 -55.16
CA VAL A 564 28.51 -18.63 -54.27
C VAL A 564 28.88 -17.43 -55.13
N TYR A 565 28.35 -16.26 -54.78
CA TYR A 565 28.57 -15.00 -55.46
C TYR A 565 29.34 -14.04 -54.57
N ALA A 566 30.33 -13.35 -55.14
CA ALA A 566 30.87 -12.11 -54.58
C ALA A 566 30.48 -10.92 -55.46
N ILE A 567 29.99 -9.87 -54.81
CA ILE A 567 29.34 -8.73 -55.43
C ILE A 567 29.99 -7.47 -54.86
N ASN A 568 30.35 -6.52 -55.72
CA ASN A 568 30.84 -5.22 -55.30
C ASN A 568 29.72 -4.47 -54.55
N GLY A 569 29.97 -4.08 -53.30
CA GLY A 569 28.94 -3.47 -52.44
C GLY A 569 28.58 -2.03 -52.80
N GLU A 570 29.31 -1.37 -53.69
CA GLU A 570 29.02 0.02 -54.09
C GLU A 570 28.10 0.09 -55.30
N ASN A 571 28.27 -0.81 -56.27
CA ASN A 571 27.58 -0.74 -57.55
C ASN A 571 26.82 -2.02 -57.93
N GLY A 572 26.93 -3.09 -57.13
CA GLY A 572 26.23 -4.36 -57.36
C GLY A 572 26.78 -5.19 -58.51
N SER A 573 27.95 -4.85 -59.06
CA SER A 573 28.59 -5.66 -60.10
C SER A 573 29.14 -6.96 -59.51
N LYS A 574 29.06 -8.06 -60.27
CA LYS A 574 29.64 -9.34 -59.88
C LYS A 574 31.16 -9.26 -59.96
N LEU A 575 31.83 -9.59 -58.86
CA LEU A 575 33.28 -9.75 -58.82
C LEU A 575 33.67 -11.14 -59.28
N TRP A 576 33.08 -12.18 -58.68
CA TRP A 576 33.26 -13.57 -59.08
C TRP A 576 32.06 -14.44 -58.69
N GLU A 577 31.99 -15.63 -59.28
CA GLU A 577 31.11 -16.71 -58.85
C GLU A 577 31.90 -18.02 -58.76
N PHE A 578 31.47 -18.91 -57.87
CA PHE A 578 32.06 -20.24 -57.70
C PHE A 578 30.97 -21.31 -57.69
N GLU A 579 31.09 -22.32 -58.54
CA GLU A 579 30.15 -23.43 -58.63
C GLU A 579 30.50 -24.53 -57.62
N THR A 580 29.58 -24.83 -56.71
CA THR A 580 29.75 -25.80 -55.62
C THR A 580 29.23 -27.19 -55.97
N GLY A 581 28.49 -27.32 -57.08
CA GLY A 581 27.89 -28.58 -57.54
C GLY A 581 26.60 -29.00 -56.83
N ASN A 582 26.13 -28.25 -55.83
CA ASN A 582 24.82 -28.40 -55.18
C ASN A 582 24.41 -27.09 -54.48
N TRP A 583 23.14 -26.94 -54.09
CA TRP A 583 22.57 -25.72 -53.50
C TRP A 583 23.35 -25.25 -52.26
N VAL A 584 23.46 -23.94 -52.08
CA VAL A 584 24.20 -23.33 -50.97
C VAL A 584 23.24 -22.61 -50.01
N ASP A 585 22.71 -23.37 -49.05
CA ASP A 585 21.84 -22.85 -48.00
C ASP A 585 22.60 -22.19 -46.84
N SER A 586 23.86 -22.59 -46.62
CA SER A 586 24.65 -22.10 -45.50
C SER A 586 25.08 -20.65 -45.71
N SER A 587 25.09 -19.87 -44.62
CA SER A 587 25.67 -18.52 -44.64
C SER A 587 27.19 -18.61 -44.81
N PRO A 588 27.80 -17.86 -45.74
CA PRO A 588 29.25 -17.83 -45.89
C PRO A 588 29.92 -17.28 -44.62
N ALA A 589 31.23 -17.53 -44.47
CA ALA A 589 32.06 -16.95 -43.42
C ALA A 589 33.31 -16.31 -44.05
N LEU A 590 33.69 -15.13 -43.57
CA LEU A 590 34.95 -14.46 -43.94
C LEU A 590 35.95 -14.63 -42.81
N GLY A 591 37.21 -14.80 -43.18
CA GLY A 591 38.36 -14.82 -42.28
C GLY A 591 39.60 -14.35 -43.03
N ASP A 592 40.46 -13.64 -42.31
CA ASP A 592 41.80 -13.21 -42.73
C ASP A 592 42.83 -13.94 -41.84
#